data_AF-A0A8I1Q7Q0-F1
#
_entry.id   AF-A0A8I1Q7Q0-F1
#
_cell.length_a   1.000
_cell.length_b   1.000
_cell.length_c   1.000
_cell.angle_alpha   90.00
_cell.angle_beta   90.00
_cell.angle_gamma   90.00
#
_symmetry.space_group_name_H-M   'P 1'
#
loop_
_entity.id
_entity.type
_entity.pdbx_description
1 polymer ?
#
loop_
_entity_poly.entity_id
_entity_poly.type
_entity_poly.pdbx_seq_one_letter_code
_entity_poly.pdbx_strand_id
1 'polypeptide(L)'
;MKEKLTDEQHEAIISALDKALNDGPWNESNFLGAIAKNIENIREQYLEQLGSRTSAQIKAETHLANRMALRSGQQEVFVSLYSADGGNLQSWERIVANIPRQMISRSIYATEDQVKAIIKTKENKMNEAYIGIYINQSDIIPLPPDKALSDKLGNSLLTLKDKTLDVENISRFVHTTGIYRYEHSRLIKETSGDYPV
;
A
#
# COMPACT_ATOMS: atom_id res chain seq x y z
N MET A 1 -23.61 -7.57 -14.03
CA MET A 1 -22.82 -6.95 -15.11
C MET A 1 -21.37 -6.88 -14.64
N LYS A 2 -20.40 -7.26 -15.48
CA LYS A 2 -18.97 -7.31 -15.12
C LYS A 2 -18.39 -5.88 -15.13
N GLU A 3 -18.30 -5.22 -13.98
CA GLU A 3 -17.73 -3.85 -13.84
C GLU A 3 -16.21 -3.84 -13.64
N LYS A 4 -15.47 -4.68 -14.37
CA LYS A 4 -14.01 -4.54 -14.45
C LYS A 4 -13.61 -4.65 -15.91
N LEU A 5 -13.18 -3.53 -16.46
CA LEU A 5 -12.56 -3.49 -17.78
C LEU A 5 -11.25 -4.27 -17.70
N THR A 6 -10.95 -5.06 -18.73
CA THR A 6 -9.67 -5.76 -18.83
C THR A 6 -8.58 -4.79 -19.31
N ASP A 7 -7.31 -5.13 -19.08
CA ASP A 7 -6.18 -4.31 -19.53
C ASP A 7 -6.23 -4.05 -21.06
N GLU A 8 -6.66 -5.05 -21.83
CA GLU A 8 -6.92 -4.95 -23.27
C GLU A 8 -8.00 -3.91 -23.61
N GLN A 9 -9.04 -3.77 -22.77
CA GLN A 9 -10.10 -2.79 -22.97
C GLN A 9 -9.65 -1.37 -22.61
N HIS A 10 -8.78 -1.22 -21.61
CA HIS A 10 -8.17 0.06 -21.26
C HIS A 10 -7.25 0.57 -22.38
N GLU A 11 -6.42 -0.31 -22.93
CA GLU A 11 -5.53 -0.01 -24.06
C GLU A 11 -6.33 0.35 -25.32
N ALA A 12 -7.44 -0.37 -25.58
CA ALA A 12 -8.33 -0.06 -26.69
C ALA A 12 -9.01 1.32 -26.55
N ILE A 13 -9.40 1.73 -25.34
CA ILE A 13 -10.01 3.03 -25.09
C ILE A 13 -8.98 4.16 -25.29
N ILE A 14 -7.76 4.00 -24.78
CA ILE A 14 -6.67 4.99 -24.97
C ILE A 14 -6.33 5.09 -26.46
N SER A 15 -6.19 3.96 -27.15
CA SER A 15 -5.89 3.93 -28.59
C SER A 15 -6.99 4.61 -29.42
N ALA A 16 -8.26 4.45 -29.05
CA ALA A 16 -9.38 5.12 -29.72
C ALA A 16 -9.35 6.64 -29.51
N LEU A 17 -9.01 7.11 -28.30
CA LEU A 17 -8.86 8.54 -28.00
C LEU A 17 -7.66 9.14 -28.76
N ASP A 18 -6.52 8.44 -28.81
CA ASP A 18 -5.33 8.86 -29.56
C ASP A 18 -5.62 8.93 -31.06
N LYS A 19 -6.37 7.95 -31.59
CA LYS A 19 -6.78 7.97 -32.99
C LYS A 19 -7.73 9.12 -33.30
N ALA A 20 -8.68 9.41 -32.42
CA ALA A 20 -9.58 10.55 -32.57
C ALA A 20 -8.82 11.89 -32.57
N LEU A 21 -7.79 12.03 -31.74
CA LEU A 21 -6.94 13.23 -31.70
C LEU A 21 -6.05 13.36 -32.93
N ASN A 22 -5.54 12.25 -33.48
CA ASN A 22 -4.63 12.27 -34.64
C ASN A 22 -5.35 12.41 -35.99
N ASP A 23 -6.52 11.78 -36.15
CA ASP A 23 -7.21 11.70 -37.45
C ASP A 23 -8.26 12.83 -37.63
N GLY A 24 -8.51 13.65 -36.60
CA GLY A 24 -9.56 14.66 -36.62
C GLY A 24 -9.13 16.04 -37.17
N PRO A 25 -10.05 16.78 -37.81
CA PRO A 25 -9.79 18.11 -38.39
C PRO A 25 -9.74 19.23 -37.34
N TRP A 26 -8.97 19.04 -36.27
CA TRP A 26 -9.00 19.89 -35.07
C TRP A 26 -8.45 21.30 -35.28
N ASN A 27 -7.63 21.49 -36.33
CA ASN A 27 -7.03 22.78 -36.67
C ASN A 27 -7.84 23.59 -37.70
N GLU A 28 -8.99 23.07 -38.15
CA GLU A 28 -9.80 23.74 -39.18
C GLU A 28 -10.74 24.83 -38.62
N SER A 29 -11.00 24.83 -37.30
CA SER A 29 -11.84 25.82 -36.64
C SER A 29 -11.51 25.95 -35.17
N ASN A 30 -11.63 27.17 -34.63
CA ASN A 30 -11.50 27.43 -33.19
C ASN A 30 -12.48 26.59 -32.34
N PHE A 31 -13.65 26.25 -32.90
CA PHE A 31 -14.60 25.35 -32.24
C PHE A 31 -14.08 23.90 -32.20
N LEU A 32 -13.46 23.43 -33.29
CA LEU A 32 -12.88 22.09 -33.36
C LEU A 32 -11.62 21.97 -32.48
N GLY A 33 -10.80 23.03 -32.40
CA GLY A 33 -9.67 23.09 -31.48
C GLY A 33 -10.10 23.02 -30.00
N ALA A 34 -11.23 23.64 -29.65
CA ALA A 34 -11.79 23.53 -28.31
C ALA A 34 -12.30 22.11 -27.99
N ILE A 35 -12.85 21.41 -29.00
CA ILE A 35 -13.26 20.00 -28.86
C ILE A 35 -12.03 19.09 -28.68
N ALA A 36 -10.97 19.30 -29.45
CA ALA A 36 -9.72 18.54 -29.31
C ALA A 36 -9.14 18.66 -27.90
N LYS A 37 -9.11 19.89 -27.35
CA LYS A 37 -8.67 20.13 -25.98
C LYS A 37 -9.53 19.44 -24.93
N ASN A 38 -10.84 19.32 -25.17
CA ASN A 38 -11.72 18.55 -24.28
C ASN A 38 -11.43 17.04 -24.36
N ILE A 39 -11.13 16.52 -25.54
CA ILE A 39 -10.76 15.10 -25.73
C ILE A 39 -9.41 14.81 -25.05
N GLU A 40 -8.43 15.73 -25.16
CA GLU A 40 -7.17 15.66 -24.41
C GLU A 40 -7.41 15.62 -22.89
N ASN A 41 -8.24 16.52 -22.37
CA ASN A 41 -8.59 16.53 -20.94
C ASN A 41 -9.26 15.23 -20.49
N ILE A 42 -10.16 14.67 -21.30
CA ILE A 42 -10.82 13.38 -20.99
C ILE A 42 -9.80 12.25 -20.98
N ARG A 43 -8.85 12.24 -21.92
CA ARG A 43 -7.76 11.27 -21.97
C ARG A 43 -6.85 11.39 -20.76
N GLU A 44 -6.47 12.60 -20.38
CA GLU A 44 -5.65 12.86 -19.18
C GLU A 44 -6.36 12.38 -17.92
N GLN A 45 -7.64 12.73 -17.74
CA GLN A 45 -8.44 12.28 -16.61
C GLN A 45 -8.59 10.75 -16.57
N TYR A 46 -8.72 10.11 -17.73
CA TYR A 46 -8.80 8.65 -17.82
C TYR A 46 -7.47 7.96 -17.49
N LEU A 47 -6.34 8.53 -17.94
CA LEU A 47 -4.99 8.07 -17.58
C LEU A 47 -4.68 8.30 -16.10
N GLU A 48 -5.14 9.41 -15.52
CA GLU A 48 -5.05 9.68 -14.08
C GLU A 48 -5.89 8.67 -13.28
N GLN A 49 -7.07 8.30 -13.76
CA GLN A 49 -7.89 7.24 -13.15
C GLN A 49 -7.28 5.84 -13.27
N LEU A 50 -6.56 5.57 -14.37
CA LEU A 50 -5.80 4.33 -14.57
C LEU A 50 -4.54 4.28 -13.70
N GLY A 51 -3.85 5.41 -13.53
CA GLY A 51 -2.65 5.53 -12.70
C GLY A 51 -2.96 5.60 -11.20
N SER A 52 -4.16 6.06 -10.83
CA SER A 52 -4.61 6.18 -9.44
C SER A 52 -5.40 4.94 -9.02
N ARG A 53 -4.71 3.95 -8.47
CA ARG A 53 -5.39 2.79 -7.85
C ARG A 53 -6.37 3.29 -6.79
N THR A 54 -7.66 3.01 -6.99
CA THR A 54 -8.68 3.42 -6.01
C THR A 54 -8.50 2.67 -4.69
N SER A 55 -8.82 3.33 -3.58
CA SER A 55 -8.71 2.79 -2.23
C SER A 55 -9.48 1.46 -2.05
N ALA A 56 -10.61 1.32 -2.77
CA ALA A 56 -11.41 0.10 -2.85
C ALA A 56 -10.71 -1.03 -3.64
N GLN A 57 -9.97 -0.68 -4.70
CA GLN A 57 -9.20 -1.62 -5.49
C GLN A 57 -7.97 -2.14 -4.72
N ILE A 58 -7.28 -1.26 -3.97
CA ILE A 58 -6.19 -1.66 -3.06
C ILE A 58 -6.71 -2.64 -1.99
N LYS A 59 -7.88 -2.36 -1.40
CA LYS A 59 -8.53 -3.30 -0.47
C LYS A 59 -8.88 -4.63 -1.15
N ALA A 60 -9.48 -4.58 -2.34
CA ALA A 60 -9.86 -5.79 -3.06
C ALA A 60 -8.64 -6.67 -3.44
N GLU A 61 -7.56 -6.04 -3.91
CA GLU A 61 -6.27 -6.70 -4.19
C GLU A 61 -5.63 -7.24 -2.92
N THR A 62 -5.67 -6.50 -1.82
CA THR A 62 -5.23 -6.97 -0.49
C THR A 62 -6.01 -8.21 -0.04
N HIS A 63 -7.34 -8.20 -0.15
CA HIS A 63 -8.17 -9.34 0.22
C HIS A 63 -7.96 -10.54 -0.71
N LEU A 64 -7.60 -10.31 -1.98
CA LEU A 64 -7.23 -11.37 -2.91
C LEU A 64 -5.85 -11.95 -2.56
N ALA A 65 -4.85 -11.08 -2.37
CA ALA A 65 -3.49 -11.44 -1.97
C ALA A 65 -3.47 -12.17 -0.63
N ASN A 66 -4.23 -11.72 0.37
CA ASN A 66 -4.39 -12.41 1.66
C ASN A 66 -5.02 -13.80 1.50
N ARG A 67 -6.02 -13.95 0.62
CA ARG A 67 -6.59 -15.28 0.33
C ARG A 67 -5.63 -16.20 -0.42
N MET A 68 -4.82 -15.65 -1.32
CA MET A 68 -3.79 -16.42 -2.04
C MET A 68 -2.65 -16.83 -1.11
N ALA A 69 -2.19 -15.90 -0.27
CA ALA A 69 -1.20 -16.11 0.77
C ALA A 69 -1.65 -17.21 1.74
N LEU A 70 -2.88 -17.13 2.26
CA LEU A 70 -3.41 -18.16 3.17
C LEU A 70 -3.42 -19.55 2.52
N ARG A 71 -3.67 -19.64 1.21
CA ARG A 71 -3.63 -20.91 0.45
C ARG A 71 -2.20 -21.40 0.20
N SER A 72 -1.21 -20.51 0.15
CA SER A 72 0.22 -20.83 0.01
C SER A 72 0.94 -21.00 1.36
N GLY A 73 0.23 -20.96 2.49
CA GLY A 73 0.83 -21.03 3.82
C GLY A 73 1.52 -19.73 4.26
N GLN A 74 1.25 -18.63 3.57
CA GLN A 74 1.70 -17.30 3.93
C GLN A 74 0.62 -16.51 4.69
N GLN A 75 1.05 -15.57 5.52
CA GLN A 75 0.19 -14.68 6.29
C GLN A 75 0.77 -13.26 6.25
N GLU A 76 -0.12 -12.28 6.08
CA GLU A 76 0.24 -10.87 6.29
C GLU A 76 0.32 -10.59 7.79
N VAL A 77 1.44 -10.05 8.24
CA VAL A 77 1.66 -9.57 9.60
C VAL A 77 1.97 -8.09 9.59
N PHE A 78 1.78 -7.43 10.73
CA PHE A 78 1.90 -5.98 10.84
C PHE A 78 3.00 -5.61 11.83
N VAL A 79 4.02 -4.91 11.36
CA VAL A 79 5.19 -4.55 12.18
C VAL A 79 5.13 -3.06 12.53
N SER A 80 5.12 -2.76 13.82
CA SER A 80 5.17 -1.38 14.32
C SER A 80 6.57 -0.78 14.12
N LEU A 81 6.61 0.44 13.58
CA LEU A 81 7.83 1.18 13.32
C LEU A 81 7.80 2.52 14.06
N TYR A 82 8.97 2.91 14.56
CA TYR A 82 9.20 4.20 15.20
C TYR A 82 10.38 4.91 14.53
N SER A 83 10.23 6.21 14.29
CA SER A 83 11.31 7.11 13.86
C SER A 83 11.33 8.33 14.77
N ALA A 84 12.51 8.75 15.23
CA ALA A 84 12.65 10.01 15.96
C ALA A 84 12.39 11.24 15.05
N ASP A 85 12.66 11.09 13.74
CA ASP A 85 12.47 12.11 12.70
C ASP A 85 11.34 11.68 11.75
N GLY A 86 10.16 11.39 12.30
CA GLY A 86 9.04 10.81 11.54
C GLY A 86 8.42 11.75 10.49
N GLY A 87 8.72 13.05 10.55
CA GLY A 87 8.37 14.00 9.47
C GLY A 87 9.19 13.81 8.20
N ASN A 88 10.34 13.14 8.29
CA ASN A 88 11.25 12.94 7.17
C ASN A 88 11.06 11.55 6.56
N LEU A 89 10.56 11.50 5.31
CA LEU A 89 10.31 10.25 4.60
C LEU A 89 11.58 9.41 4.37
N GLN A 90 12.74 10.05 4.19
CA GLN A 90 14.02 9.34 4.01
C GLN A 90 14.43 8.57 5.27
N SER A 91 14.03 9.06 6.45
CA SER A 91 14.26 8.34 7.71
C SER A 91 13.50 7.02 7.71
N TRP A 92 12.26 7.02 7.20
CA TRP A 92 11.41 5.84 7.07
C TRP A 92 11.96 4.87 6.04
N GLU A 93 12.43 5.34 4.88
CA GLU A 93 13.06 4.50 3.85
C GLU A 93 14.24 3.70 4.43
N ARG A 94 15.10 4.36 5.23
CA ARG A 94 16.22 3.70 5.90
C ARG A 94 15.76 2.70 6.96
N ILE A 95 14.70 3.00 7.71
CA ILE A 95 14.15 2.07 8.69
C ILE A 95 13.62 0.82 7.99
N VAL A 96 12.82 0.99 6.93
CA VAL A 96 12.22 -0.09 6.15
C VAL A 96 13.31 -0.98 5.53
N ALA A 97 14.33 -0.38 4.91
CA ALA A 97 15.46 -1.11 4.32
C ALA A 97 16.22 -1.97 5.35
N ASN A 98 16.23 -1.58 6.62
CA ASN A 98 16.95 -2.28 7.70
C ASN A 98 16.07 -3.23 8.52
N ILE A 99 14.80 -3.42 8.17
CA ILE A 99 13.88 -4.29 8.90
C ILE A 99 14.45 -5.71 9.11
N PRO A 100 14.99 -6.40 8.09
CA PRO A 100 15.51 -7.76 8.26
C PRO A 100 16.66 -7.86 9.27
N ARG A 101 17.37 -6.74 9.51
CA ARG A 101 18.52 -6.66 10.42
C ARG A 101 18.16 -6.16 11.82
N GLN A 102 17.00 -5.51 12.00
CA GLN A 102 16.60 -4.84 13.24
C GLN A 102 15.23 -5.31 13.75
N MET A 103 14.96 -6.62 13.64
CA MET A 103 13.66 -7.21 13.98
C MET A 103 13.39 -7.32 15.48
N ILE A 104 14.45 -7.52 16.29
CA ILE A 104 14.36 -8.11 17.64
C ILE A 104 13.54 -7.26 18.63
N SER A 105 13.47 -5.94 18.44
CA SER A 105 12.82 -5.02 19.37
C SER A 105 11.48 -4.45 18.90
N ARG A 106 10.93 -4.98 17.79
CA ARG A 106 9.71 -4.42 17.19
C ARG A 106 8.49 -5.27 17.53
N SER A 107 7.39 -4.61 17.89
CA SER A 107 6.09 -5.27 18.09
C SER A 107 5.52 -5.72 16.75
N ILE A 108 5.16 -7.00 16.65
CA ILE A 108 4.58 -7.63 15.45
C ILE A 108 3.19 -8.13 15.80
N TYR A 109 2.19 -7.76 15.00
CA TYR A 109 0.79 -8.05 15.21
C TYR A 109 0.24 -8.97 14.12
N ALA A 110 -0.74 -9.79 14.49
CA ALA A 110 -1.42 -10.66 13.54
C ALA A 110 -2.48 -9.93 12.71
N THR A 111 -3.05 -8.85 13.22
CA THR A 111 -4.08 -8.07 12.55
C THR A 111 -3.76 -6.58 12.48
N GLU A 112 -4.23 -5.93 11.43
CA GLU A 112 -3.99 -4.50 11.18
C GLU A 112 -4.66 -3.62 12.25
N ASP A 113 -5.82 -4.06 12.77
CA ASP A 113 -6.57 -3.31 13.78
C ASP A 113 -5.81 -3.17 15.09
N GLN A 114 -5.02 -4.19 15.47
CA GLN A 114 -4.20 -4.14 16.69
C GLN A 114 -3.10 -3.08 16.58
N VAL A 115 -2.38 -3.05 15.45
CA VAL A 115 -1.31 -2.06 15.24
C VAL A 115 -1.89 -0.63 15.10
N LYS A 116 -3.05 -0.49 14.47
CA LYS A 116 -3.76 0.80 14.41
C LYS A 116 -4.19 1.26 15.79
N ALA A 117 -4.76 0.37 16.60
CA ALA A 117 -5.21 0.68 17.94
C ALA A 117 -4.05 1.16 18.84
N ILE A 118 -2.90 0.46 18.83
CA ILE A 118 -1.76 0.88 19.64
C ILE A 118 -1.16 2.21 19.16
N ILE A 119 -1.06 2.45 17.84
CA ILE A 119 -0.57 3.73 17.29
C ILE A 119 -1.49 4.88 17.70
N LYS A 120 -2.80 4.66 17.77
CA LYS A 120 -3.77 5.67 18.23
C LYS A 120 -3.53 6.13 19.67
N THR A 121 -2.93 5.28 20.51
CA THR A 121 -2.59 5.62 21.91
C THR A 121 -1.30 6.43 22.07
N LYS A 122 -0.51 6.59 21.00
CA LYS A 122 0.78 7.28 21.06
C LYS A 122 0.59 8.80 21.00
N GLU A 123 1.39 9.51 21.79
CA GLU A 123 1.35 10.98 21.85
C GLU A 123 1.77 11.61 20.52
N ASN A 124 2.90 11.18 19.97
CA ASN A 124 3.42 11.68 18.70
C ASN A 124 3.17 10.70 17.55
N LYS A 125 2.02 10.84 16.90
CA LYS A 125 1.62 10.01 15.75
C LYS A 125 2.48 10.21 14.51
N MET A 126 3.17 11.35 14.39
CA MET A 126 4.12 11.59 13.27
C MET A 126 5.34 10.67 13.37
N ASN A 127 5.69 10.21 14.58
CA ASN A 127 6.86 9.35 14.80
C ASN A 127 6.52 7.85 14.73
N GLU A 128 5.28 7.52 14.39
CA GLU A 128 4.75 6.16 14.43
C GLU A 128 4.25 5.77 13.04
N ALA A 129 4.63 4.58 12.61
CA ALA A 129 4.20 4.00 11.35
C ALA A 129 4.08 2.48 11.51
N TYR A 130 3.55 1.81 10.50
CA TYR A 130 3.64 0.36 10.42
C TYR A 130 3.77 -0.10 8.98
N ILE A 131 4.22 -1.35 8.82
CA ILE A 131 4.20 -2.04 7.53
C ILE A 131 3.32 -3.26 7.60
N GLY A 132 2.67 -3.59 6.49
CA GLY A 132 2.16 -4.93 6.23
C GLY A 132 3.22 -5.73 5.46
N ILE A 133 3.46 -6.97 5.86
CA ILE A 133 4.48 -7.84 5.26
C ILE A 133 4.01 -9.28 5.25
N TYR A 134 4.20 -9.97 4.12
CA TYR A 134 3.89 -11.38 4.00
C TYR A 134 5.05 -12.24 4.51
N ILE A 135 4.72 -13.21 5.36
CA ILE A 135 5.66 -14.20 5.90
C ILE A 135 5.06 -15.60 5.79
N ASN A 136 5.88 -16.65 5.88
CA ASN A 136 5.34 -18.01 6.01
C ASN A 136 4.82 -18.23 7.43
N GLN A 137 3.68 -18.89 7.56
CA GLN A 137 3.13 -19.25 8.87
C GLN A 137 4.06 -20.17 9.67
N SER A 138 4.88 -20.99 8.99
CA SER A 138 5.90 -21.83 9.60
C SER A 138 7.01 -21.06 10.30
N ASP A 139 7.14 -19.76 10.02
CA ASP A 139 8.18 -18.90 10.58
C ASP A 139 7.70 -18.15 11.83
N ILE A 140 6.40 -18.24 12.15
CA ILE A 140 5.83 -17.80 13.41
C ILE A 140 6.14 -18.86 14.48
N ILE A 141 6.73 -18.42 15.60
CA ILE A 141 7.00 -19.28 16.75
C ILE A 141 5.73 -19.35 17.59
N PRO A 142 5.05 -20.52 17.67
CA PRO A 142 3.85 -20.65 18.49
C PRO A 142 4.24 -20.59 19.96
N LEU A 143 3.75 -19.56 20.65
CA LEU A 143 3.91 -19.42 22.09
C LEU A 143 2.57 -19.77 22.77
N PRO A 144 2.59 -20.53 23.89
CA PRO A 144 1.40 -20.72 24.69
C PRO A 144 0.93 -19.37 25.28
N PRO A 145 -0.37 -19.19 25.56
CA PRO A 145 -0.94 -17.93 26.03
C PRO A 145 -0.18 -17.31 27.22
N ASP A 146 0.27 -18.14 28.15
CA ASP A 146 1.00 -17.70 29.36
C ASP A 146 2.40 -17.13 29.07
N LYS A 147 2.96 -17.41 27.88
CA LYS A 147 4.27 -16.93 27.43
C LYS A 147 4.17 -15.93 26.28
N ALA A 148 2.98 -15.70 25.75
CA ALA A 148 2.77 -14.74 24.69
C ALA A 148 2.98 -13.33 25.25
N LEU A 149 3.80 -12.54 24.56
CA LEU A 149 3.96 -11.13 24.90
C LEU A 149 2.70 -10.38 24.51
N SER A 150 2.32 -9.39 25.31
CA SER A 150 1.18 -8.52 25.01
C SER A 150 1.61 -7.06 25.01
N ASP A 151 0.93 -6.26 24.19
CA ASP A 151 1.09 -4.81 24.20
C ASP A 151 0.39 -4.15 25.41
N LYS A 152 0.43 -2.82 25.48
CA LYS A 152 -0.23 -2.04 26.55
C LYS A 152 -1.76 -2.15 26.55
N LEU A 153 -2.36 -2.58 25.45
CA LEU A 153 -3.80 -2.78 25.27
C LEU A 153 -4.22 -4.24 25.49
N GLY A 154 -3.27 -5.14 25.80
CA GLY A 154 -3.51 -6.56 25.99
C GLY A 154 -3.54 -7.37 24.69
N ASN A 155 -3.18 -6.79 23.54
CA ASN A 155 -3.10 -7.51 22.28
C ASN A 155 -1.85 -8.40 22.25
N SER A 156 -2.01 -9.64 21.81
CA SER A 156 -0.91 -10.59 21.68
C SER A 156 0.05 -10.21 20.54
N LEU A 157 1.34 -10.27 20.82
CA LEU A 157 2.43 -10.03 19.88
C LEU A 157 2.95 -11.35 19.31
N LEU A 158 3.19 -11.37 18.01
CA LEU A 158 3.81 -12.49 17.32
C LEU A 158 5.31 -12.51 17.57
N THR A 159 5.85 -13.72 17.76
CA THR A 159 7.28 -13.97 17.79
C THR A 159 7.66 -14.69 16.52
N LEU A 160 8.65 -14.19 15.78
CA LEU A 160 9.12 -14.76 14.52
C LEU A 160 10.51 -15.36 14.68
N LYS A 161 10.86 -16.31 13.81
CA LYS A 161 12.25 -16.77 13.66
C LYS A 161 13.13 -15.64 13.11
N ASP A 162 14.44 -15.75 13.36
CA ASP A 162 15.40 -14.83 12.77
C ASP A 162 15.34 -14.84 11.24
N LYS A 163 15.52 -13.66 10.63
CA LYS A 163 15.56 -13.45 9.16
C LYS A 163 14.29 -13.86 8.41
N THR A 164 13.14 -13.82 9.08
CA THR A 164 11.84 -14.13 8.46
C THR A 164 11.29 -12.99 7.59
N LEU A 165 11.64 -11.74 7.91
CA LEU A 165 11.12 -10.58 7.19
C LEU A 165 11.99 -10.28 5.98
N ASP A 166 11.35 -10.18 4.83
CA ASP A 166 11.95 -9.72 3.58
C ASP A 166 11.29 -8.42 3.11
N VAL A 167 12.11 -7.45 2.74
CA VAL A 167 11.65 -6.13 2.29
C VAL A 167 10.88 -6.25 0.97
N GLU A 168 11.17 -7.27 0.16
CA GLU A 168 10.45 -7.54 -1.10
C GLU A 168 9.00 -7.98 -0.86
N ASN A 169 8.69 -8.54 0.32
CA ASN A 169 7.36 -9.03 0.68
C ASN A 169 6.50 -7.98 1.42
N ILE A 170 6.96 -6.73 1.47
CA ILE A 170 6.19 -5.63 2.06
C ILE A 170 5.00 -5.32 1.16
N SER A 171 3.80 -5.45 1.69
CA SER A 171 2.56 -5.15 0.99
C SER A 171 2.33 -3.63 0.92
N ARG A 172 2.56 -2.94 2.04
CA ARG A 172 2.36 -1.50 2.19
C ARG A 172 3.09 -0.94 3.40
N PHE A 173 3.40 0.34 3.34
CA PHE A 173 3.82 1.16 4.47
C PHE A 173 2.72 2.18 4.77
N VAL A 174 2.34 2.30 6.04
CA VAL A 174 1.29 3.23 6.47
C VAL A 174 1.83 4.20 7.50
N HIS A 175 1.65 5.47 7.19
CA HIS A 175 2.04 6.59 8.04
C HIS A 175 0.91 7.61 8.07
N THR A 176 0.96 8.56 9.02
CA THR A 176 -0.09 9.57 9.16
C THR A 176 -0.23 10.48 7.92
N THR A 177 0.78 10.56 7.06
CA THR A 177 0.76 11.33 5.81
C THR A 177 0.15 10.59 4.63
N GLY A 178 -0.10 9.28 4.77
CA GLY A 178 -0.68 8.44 3.74
C GLY A 178 -0.16 7.00 3.73
N ILE A 179 -0.59 6.26 2.71
CA ILE A 179 -0.13 4.91 2.41
C ILE A 179 0.94 5.01 1.32
N TYR A 180 2.00 4.23 1.47
CA TYR A 180 3.13 4.21 0.57
C TYR A 180 3.45 2.77 0.16
N ARG A 181 3.99 2.63 -1.04
CA ARG A 181 4.59 1.41 -1.54
C ARG A 181 6.11 1.52 -1.44
N TYR A 182 6.75 0.43 -1.04
CA TYR A 182 8.21 0.37 -1.02
C TYR A 182 8.71 -0.21 -2.34
N GLU A 183 9.42 0.60 -3.13
CA GLU A 183 9.99 0.20 -4.42
C GLU A 183 11.38 0.82 -4.58
N HIS A 184 12.35 0.03 -5.07
CA HIS A 184 13.71 0.50 -5.36
C HIS A 184 14.35 1.30 -4.22
N SER A 185 14.18 0.82 -2.98
CA SER A 185 14.64 1.49 -1.75
C SER A 185 13.95 2.81 -1.41
N ARG A 186 12.80 3.12 -2.02
CA ARG A 186 12.06 4.37 -1.82
C ARG A 186 10.61 4.12 -1.43
N LEU A 187 10.04 5.06 -0.69
CA LEU A 187 8.62 5.07 -0.34
C LEU A 187 7.86 5.96 -1.32
N ILE A 188 7.13 5.34 -2.22
CA ILE A 188 6.30 6.03 -3.21
C ILE A 188 4.90 6.16 -2.63
N LYS A 189 4.42 7.40 -2.46
CA LYS A 189 3.08 7.65 -1.93
C LYS A 189 2.04 7.09 -2.92
N GLU A 190 1.11 6.31 -2.41
CA GLU A 190 -0.06 5.96 -3.22
C GLU A 190 -0.97 7.19 -3.28
N THR A 191 -1.15 7.74 -4.48
CA THR A 191 -2.00 8.92 -4.70
C THR A 191 -3.43 8.60 -4.27
N SER A 192 -3.83 9.21 -3.17
CA SER A 192 -4.96 8.84 -2.33
C SER A 192 -6.32 9.17 -2.94
N GLY A 193 -7.26 8.22 -2.83
CA GLY A 193 -8.62 8.54 -2.40
C GLY A 193 -8.72 8.23 -0.90
N ASP A 194 -9.07 9.24 -0.10
CA ASP A 194 -9.14 9.28 1.37
C ASP A 194 -9.38 7.96 2.11
N TYR A 195 -8.57 7.71 3.15
CA TYR A 195 -8.95 6.89 4.30
C TYR A 195 -8.93 7.74 5.57
N PRO A 196 -10.04 7.80 6.35
CA PRO A 196 -10.03 8.46 7.64
C PRO A 196 -9.18 7.65 8.62
N VAL A 197 -8.36 8.39 9.38
CA VAL A 197 -7.52 7.91 10.49
C VAL A 197 -8.38 7.52 11.69
#